data_AF-A0A3S3PWD5-F1
#
_entry.id   AF-A0A3S3PWD5-F1
#
_cell.length_a   1.000
_cell.length_b   1.000
_cell.length_c   1.000
_cell.angle_alpha   90.00
_cell.angle_beta   90.00
_cell.angle_gamma   90.00
#
_symmetry.space_group_name_H-M   'P 1'
#
loop_
_entity.id
_entity.type
_entity.pdbx_description
1 polymer ?
#
loop_
_entity_poly.entity_id
_entity_poly.type
_entity_poly.pdbx_seq_one_letter_code
_entity_poly.pdbx_strand_id
1 'polypeptide(L)' 'MTGRSRELADALTSRRIDITCVQENKWTGAKARDIGEGYKLHYNGTKAQNGVGIAVSEKLRDSVVEVFR' A
#
# COMPACT_ATOMS: atom_id res chain seq x y z
N MET A 1 5.12 10.04 -1.58
CA MET A 1 5.64 8.90 -0.80
C MET A 1 7.09 9.18 -0.51
N THR A 2 7.40 9.54 0.73
CA THR A 2 8.79 9.61 1.23
C THR A 2 9.16 8.22 1.75
N GLY A 3 10.37 7.75 1.46
CA GLY A 3 10.83 6.35 1.58
C GLY A 3 10.32 5.54 2.78
N ARG A 4 10.12 4.24 2.53
CA ARG A 4 9.71 3.11 3.42
C ARG A 4 8.80 2.07 2.74
N SER A 5 8.37 2.34 1.51
CA SER A 5 7.48 1.43 0.79
C SER A 5 8.14 0.11 0.42
N ARG A 6 9.46 0.14 0.17
CA ARG A 6 10.21 -1.06 -0.16
C ARG A 6 10.37 -1.95 1.07
N GLU A 7 10.70 -1.33 2.19
CA GLU A 7 10.78 -1.98 3.50
C GLU A 7 9.43 -2.56 3.92
N LEU A 8 8.33 -1.90 3.57
CA LEU A 8 6.99 -2.48 3.70
C LEU A 8 6.86 -3.75 2.85
N ALA A 9 7.19 -3.71 1.56
CA ALA A 9 7.10 -4.89 0.69
C ALA A 9 7.97 -6.06 1.18
N ASP A 10 9.20 -5.79 1.62
CA ASP A 10 10.11 -6.81 2.15
C ASP A 10 9.55 -7.43 3.45
N ALA A 11 8.95 -6.62 4.33
CA ALA A 11 8.29 -7.09 5.55
C ALA A 11 7.04 -7.95 5.26
N LEU A 12 6.22 -7.57 4.27
CA LEU A 12 5.05 -8.35 3.87
C LEU A 12 5.46 -9.70 3.25
N THR A 13 6.51 -9.70 2.43
CA THR A 13 7.07 -10.90 1.79
C THR A 13 7.62 -11.88 2.82
N SER A 14 8.45 -11.41 3.76
CA SER A 14 9.02 -12.27 4.81
C SER A 14 7.94 -12.89 5.71
N ARG A 15 6.81 -12.21 5.89
CA ARG A 15 5.67 -12.68 6.70
C ARG A 15 4.59 -13.41 5.89
N ARG A 16 4.74 -13.52 4.57
CA ARG A 16 3.77 -14.12 3.64
C ARG A 16 2.37 -13.49 3.76
N ILE A 17 2.29 -12.17 3.86
CA ILE A 17 1.04 -11.43 4.01
C ILE A 17 0.52 -10.99 2.65
N ASP A 18 -0.64 -11.48 2.23
CA ASP A 18 -1.20 -11.11 0.92
C ASP A 18 -1.88 -9.73 0.89
N ILE A 19 -2.45 -9.25 2.01
CA ILE A 19 -3.10 -7.94 2.11
C ILE A 19 -2.72 -7.26 3.43
N THR A 20 -2.42 -5.96 3.40
CA THR A 20 -2.17 -5.16 4.60
C THR A 20 -2.77 -3.77 4.49
N CYS A 21 -3.37 -3.30 5.58
CA CYS A 21 -3.81 -1.91 5.74
C CYS A 21 -2.75 -1.09 6.48
N VAL A 22 -2.47 0.11 5.99
CA VAL A 22 -1.52 1.08 6.55
C VAL A 22 -2.30 2.34 6.92
N GLN A 23 -2.29 2.72 8.19
CA GLN A 23 -2.96 3.92 8.71
C GLN A 23 -1.93 4.97 9.15
N GLU A 24 -2.41 6.18 9.43
CA GLU A 24 -1.59 7.31 9.92
C GLU A 24 -0.37 7.59 9.02
N ASN A 25 -0.51 7.36 7.70
CA ASN A 25 0.58 7.56 6.77
C ASN A 25 0.67 9.02 6.32
N LYS A 26 1.89 9.46 6.00
CA LYS A 26 2.20 10.83 5.55
C LYS A 26 2.05 11.01 4.03
N TRP A 27 1.45 10.06 3.33
CA TRP A 27 1.36 10.12 1.87
C TRP A 27 0.17 10.96 1.43
N THR A 28 0.41 11.89 0.51
CA THR A 28 -0.62 12.79 -0.03
C THR A 28 -1.07 12.36 -1.43
N GLY A 29 -2.35 12.59 -1.71
CA GLY A 29 -3.06 12.19 -2.92
C GLY A 29 -3.76 10.83 -2.81
N ALA A 30 -4.52 10.51 -3.85
CA ALA A 30 -5.11 9.18 -4.08
C ALA A 30 -4.39 8.52 -5.25
N LYS A 31 -3.55 7.51 -5.00
CA LYS A 31 -2.72 6.86 -6.04
C LYS A 31 -2.54 5.36 -5.75
N ALA A 32 -2.24 4.61 -6.81
CA ALA A 32 -1.71 3.25 -6.71
C ALA A 32 -0.26 3.22 -7.19
N ARG A 33 0.61 2.49 -6.50
CA ARG A 33 2.04 2.37 -6.84
C ARG A 33 2.58 0.98 -6.58
N ASP A 34 3.47 0.51 -7.44
CA ASP A 34 4.30 -0.65 -7.16
C ASP A 34 5.34 -0.30 -6.09
N ILE A 35 5.48 -1.18 -5.10
CA ILE A 35 6.36 -0.93 -3.94
C ILE A 35 7.49 -1.95 -3.78
N GLY A 36 7.49 -3.03 -4.57
CA GLY A 36 8.47 -4.11 -4.51
C GLY A 36 7.83 -5.47 -4.28
N GLU A 37 8.55 -6.56 -4.56
CA GLU A 37 8.09 -7.95 -4.34
C GLU A 37 6.71 -8.27 -4.92
N GLY A 38 6.37 -7.63 -6.05
CA GLY A 38 5.07 -7.78 -6.71
C GLY A 38 3.90 -7.04 -6.04
N TYR A 39 4.09 -6.38 -4.90
CA TYR A 39 3.04 -5.65 -4.20
C TYR A 39 2.65 -4.34 -4.88
N LYS A 40 1.35 -4.09 -4.95
CA LYS A 40 0.74 -2.81 -5.30
C LYS A 40 0.16 -2.17 -4.04
N LEU A 41 0.56 -0.93 -3.76
CA LEU A 41 0.03 -0.10 -2.69
C LEU A 41 -0.96 0.91 -3.24
N HIS A 42 -2.21 0.81 -2.83
CA HIS A 42 -3.24 1.82 -3.02
C HIS A 42 -3.23 2.72 -1.79
N TYR A 43 -3.17 4.04 -1.95
CA TYR A 43 -3.21 4.95 -0.81
C TYR A 43 -4.04 6.18 -1.10
N ASN A 44 -4.65 6.71 -0.04
CA ASN A 44 -5.40 7.95 -0.04
C ASN A 44 -5.05 8.77 1.20
N GLY A 45 -4.49 9.97 0.99
CA GLY A 45 -4.25 10.91 2.08
C GLY A 45 -4.35 12.36 1.62
N THR A 46 -4.95 13.20 2.47
CA THR A 46 -5.15 14.64 2.20
C THR A 46 -4.15 15.51 2.96
N LYS A 47 -3.87 15.15 4.21
CA LYS A 47 -2.86 15.75 5.08
C LYS A 47 -1.94 14.66 5.62
N ALA A 48 -0.75 15.04 6.08
CA ALA A 48 0.27 14.09 6.54
C ALA A 48 -0.15 13.19 7.72
N GLN A 49 -1.31 13.41 8.34
CA GLN A 49 -1.73 12.71 9.56
C GLN A 49 -2.91 11.76 9.34
N ASN A 50 -3.63 11.83 8.22
CA ASN A 50 -4.90 11.08 8.04
C ASN A 50 -4.89 10.17 6.80
N GLY A 51 -3.70 9.71 6.40
CA GLY A 51 -3.51 8.86 5.25
C GLY A 51 -3.82 7.39 5.56
N VAL A 52 -4.54 6.74 4.64
CA VAL A 52 -4.76 5.29 4.64
C VAL A 52 -4.15 4.67 3.40
N GLY A 53 -3.84 3.39 3.46
CA GLY A 53 -3.40 2.63 2.30
C GLY A 53 -3.60 1.13 2.47
N ILE A 54 -3.67 0.42 1.35
CA ILE A 54 -3.84 -1.01 1.25
C ILE A 54 -2.75 -1.53 0.32
N ALA A 55 -1.87 -2.38 0.84
CA ALA A 55 -0.90 -3.13 0.05
C ALA A 55 -1.48 -4.49 -0.29
N VAL A 56 -1.43 -4.87 -1.57
CA VAL A 56 -1.98 -6.13 -2.09
C VAL A 56 -0.86 -6.85 -2.85
N SER A 57 -0.65 -8.13 -2.54
CA SER A 57 0.37 -8.96 -3.18
C SER A 57 0.07 -9.23 -4.65
N GLU A 58 1.07 -9.71 -5.37
CA GLU A 58 0.95 -10.08 -6.79
C GLU A 58 -0.19 -11.06 -7.06
N LYS A 59 -0.50 -11.95 -6.11
CA LYS A 59 -1.56 -12.96 -6.25
C LYS A 59 -2.96 -12.35 -6.39
N LEU A 60 -3.18 -11.16 -5.83
CA LEU A 60 -4.52 -10.57 -5.67
C LEU A 60 -4.64 -9.18 -6.31
N ARG A 61 -3.53 -8.49 -6.61
CA ARG A 61 -3.52 -7.09 -7.08
C ARG A 61 -4.27 -6.84 -8.38
N ASP A 62 -4.40 -7.87 -9.22
CA ASP A 62 -5.12 -7.78 -10.50
C ASP A 62 -6.60 -8.14 -10.37
N SER A 63 -7.00 -8.68 -9.21
CA SER A 63 -8.39 -8.94 -8.83
C SER A 63 -9.03 -7.75 -8.10
N VAL A 64 -8.30 -6.66 -7.87
CA VAL A 64 -8.83 -5.45 -7.21
C VAL A 64 -9.73 -4.72 -8.19
N VAL A 65 -11.04 -4.70 -7.91
CA VAL A 65 -12.05 -4.02 -8.74
C VAL A 65 -12.13 -2.53 -8.40
N GLU A 66 -12.21 -2.19 -7.12
CA GLU A 66 -12.36 -0.81 -6.66
C GLU A 66 -11.74 -0.64 -5.26
N VAL A 67 -11.28 0.57 -4.97
CA VAL A 67 -10.81 0.97 -3.62
C VAL A 67 -11.59 2.21 -3.20
N PHE A 68 -12.44 2.05 -2.18
CA PHE A 68 -13.22 3.12 -1.59
C PHE A 68 -12.63 3.57 -0.25
N ARG A 69 -12.80 4.86 0.10
CA ARG A 69 -12.34 5.45 1.36
C ARG A 69 -13.49 5.58 2.35
#